data_AF-A0A059G6Y0-F1
#
_entry.id   AF-A0A059G6Y0-F1
#
_cell.length_a   1.000
_cell.length_b   1.000
_cell.length_c   1.000
_cell.angle_alpha   90.00
_cell.angle_beta   90.00
_cell.angle_gamma   90.00
#
_symmetry.space_group_name_H-M   'P 1'
#
loop_
_entity.id
_entity.type
_entity.pdbx_description
1 polymer ?
#
loop_
_entity_poly.entity_id
_entity_poly.type
_entity_poly.pdbx_seq_one_letter_code
_entity_poly.pdbx_strand_id
1 'polypeptide(L)'
;MMDVLTHPRLSGPGRFQAEINAMMREAAEDYPPSPDRAQRHNVVLLIQGLYFITGSMLWHRGWIRALQCELGYAGCSIPTAAVCRWIRSQCTYASPWIELAEGVSPDFLNDMALLGRIADEEPTAPKARS
;
A
#
# COMPACT_ATOMS: atom_id res chain seq x y z
N MET A 1 32.09 -17.84 -3.93
CA MET A 1 32.30 -16.38 -3.88
C MET A 1 31.57 -15.82 -5.09
N MET A 2 30.27 -15.55 -4.96
CA MET A 2 29.43 -15.09 -6.06
C MET A 2 29.37 -13.56 -6.05
N ASP A 3 29.58 -13.00 -7.23
CA ASP A 3 29.70 -11.57 -7.51
C ASP A 3 28.30 -10.93 -7.49
N VAL A 4 27.98 -10.21 -6.41
CA VAL A 4 26.70 -9.52 -6.17
C VAL A 4 26.80 -8.07 -6.67
N LEU A 5 27.38 -7.83 -7.85
CA LEU A 5 27.56 -6.47 -8.38
C LEU A 5 27.33 -6.38 -9.89
N THR A 6 26.15 -6.83 -10.34
CA THR A 6 25.57 -6.31 -11.58
C THR A 6 24.05 -6.25 -11.43
N HIS A 7 23.55 -5.16 -10.83
CA HIS A 7 22.18 -4.74 -11.09
C HIS A 7 22.17 -4.06 -12.46
N PRO A 8 21.71 -4.73 -13.54
CA PRO A 8 21.56 -4.04 -14.80
C PRO A 8 20.56 -2.90 -14.58
N ARG A 9 20.89 -1.71 -15.07
CA ARG A 9 20.00 -0.55 -15.14
C ARG A 9 18.79 -0.90 -16.02
N LEU A 10 17.83 -1.66 -15.48
CA LEU A 10 16.63 -2.12 -16.17
C LEU A 10 15.42 -1.41 -15.60
N SER A 11 15.19 -0.14 -15.94
CA SER A 11 13.89 0.45 -15.64
C SER A 11 13.68 1.80 -16.32
N GLY A 12 13.09 1.77 -17.51
CA GLY A 12 12.31 2.92 -17.97
C GLY A 12 11.06 3.08 -17.07
N PRO A 13 10.53 4.30 -16.93
CA PRO A 13 9.38 4.59 -16.05
C PRO A 13 8.12 3.76 -16.35
N GLY A 14 8.00 3.19 -17.56
CA GLY A 14 6.87 2.32 -17.95
C GLY A 14 6.89 0.91 -17.37
N ARG A 15 8.06 0.31 -17.06
CA ARG A 15 8.13 -1.06 -16.52
C ARG A 15 7.56 -1.15 -15.11
N PHE A 16 7.93 -0.21 -14.24
CA PHE A 16 7.41 -0.15 -12.88
C PHE A 16 5.90 0.05 -12.81
N GLN A 17 5.32 0.80 -13.77
CA GLN A 17 3.87 0.99 -13.81
C GLN A 17 3.14 -0.30 -14.23
N ALA A 18 3.71 -1.10 -15.14
CA ALA A 18 3.13 -2.38 -15.53
C ALA A 18 3.16 -3.38 -14.36
N GLU A 19 4.29 -3.45 -13.65
CA GLU A 19 4.45 -4.32 -12.47
C GLU A 19 3.49 -3.93 -11.36
N ILE A 20 3.37 -2.64 -11.01
CA ILE A 20 2.45 -2.21 -9.95
C ILE A 20 0.98 -2.40 -10.35
N ASN A 21 0.65 -2.29 -11.64
CA ASN A 21 -0.70 -2.61 -12.11
C ASN A 21 -0.99 -4.11 -11.95
N ALA A 22 -0.04 -4.99 -12.30
CA ALA A 22 -0.19 -6.43 -12.16
C ALA A 22 -0.37 -6.84 -10.69
N MET A 23 0.47 -6.32 -9.79
CA MET A 23 0.34 -6.61 -8.35
C MET A 23 -0.96 -6.05 -7.76
N MET A 24 -1.40 -4.86 -8.20
CA MET A 24 -2.69 -4.33 -7.75
C MET A 24 -3.87 -5.15 -8.27
N ARG A 25 -3.76 -5.68 -9.49
CA ARG A 25 -4.76 -6.56 -10.08
C ARG A 25 -4.89 -7.85 -9.28
N GLU A 26 -3.77 -8.48 -8.96
CA GLU A 26 -3.71 -9.66 -8.09
C GLU A 26 -4.30 -9.34 -6.71
N ALA A 27 -3.95 -8.21 -6.10
CA ALA A 27 -4.55 -7.76 -4.84
C ALA A 27 -6.08 -7.60 -4.94
N ALA A 28 -6.60 -7.12 -6.07
CA ALA A 28 -8.03 -6.98 -6.30
C ALA A 28 -8.74 -8.31 -6.58
N GLU A 29 -8.01 -9.36 -6.98
CA GLU A 29 -8.56 -10.71 -7.14
C GLU A 29 -8.75 -11.38 -5.76
N ASP A 30 -7.77 -11.24 -4.87
CA ASP A 30 -7.87 -11.73 -3.49
C ASP A 30 -8.84 -10.90 -2.63
N TYR A 31 -8.87 -9.59 -2.87
CA TYR A 31 -9.67 -8.62 -2.13
C TYR A 31 -10.55 -7.78 -3.05
N PRO A 32 -11.62 -8.39 -3.62
CA PRO A 32 -12.46 -7.72 -4.60
C PRO A 32 -13.12 -6.46 -4.03
N PRO A 33 -12.93 -5.29 -4.66
CA PRO A 33 -13.65 -4.09 -4.28
C PRO A 33 -15.15 -4.26 -4.52
N SER A 34 -15.96 -3.68 -3.65
CA SER A 34 -17.43 -3.70 -3.78
C SER A 34 -18.00 -2.30 -3.63
N PRO A 35 -18.94 -1.87 -4.52
CA PRO A 35 -19.61 -0.59 -4.39
C PRO A 35 -20.51 -0.49 -3.16
N ASP A 36 -20.91 -1.63 -2.59
CA ASP A 36 -21.72 -1.69 -1.37
C ASP A 36 -20.89 -1.46 -0.09
N ARG A 37 -19.57 -1.52 -0.21
CA ARG A 37 -18.64 -1.22 0.90
C ARG A 37 -18.28 0.26 0.92
N ALA A 38 -18.02 0.76 2.12
CA ALA A 38 -17.45 2.08 2.29
C ALA A 38 -16.13 2.21 1.51
N GLN A 39 -15.92 3.33 0.81
CA GLN A 39 -14.70 3.59 0.01
C GLN A 39 -13.42 3.27 0.78
N ARG A 40 -13.34 3.67 2.05
CA ARG A 40 -12.20 3.40 2.91
C ARG A 40 -11.90 1.90 3.07
N HIS A 41 -12.91 1.03 3.15
CA HIS A 41 -12.72 -0.42 3.31
C HIS A 41 -12.09 -1.00 2.04
N ASN A 42 -12.60 -0.63 0.86
CA ASN A 42 -12.00 -1.07 -0.40
C ASN A 42 -10.53 -0.62 -0.53
N VAL A 43 -10.22 0.62 -0.12
CA VAL A 43 -8.83 1.12 -0.16
C VAL A 43 -7.93 0.34 0.80
N VAL A 44 -8.37 0.09 2.03
CA VAL A 44 -7.61 -0.66 3.03
C VAL A 44 -7.35 -2.10 2.55
N LEU A 45 -8.36 -2.77 2.01
CA LEU A 45 -8.23 -4.14 1.54
C LEU A 45 -7.26 -4.27 0.34
N LEU A 46 -7.29 -3.32 -0.60
CA LEU A 46 -6.32 -3.29 -1.70
C LEU A 46 -4.90 -2.97 -1.21
N ILE A 47 -4.76 -2.12 -0.18
CA ILE A 47 -3.47 -1.87 0.47
C ILE A 47 -2.95 -3.13 1.15
N GLN A 48 -3.81 -3.87 1.84
CA GLN A 48 -3.48 -5.14 2.46
C GLN A 48 -3.04 -6.18 1.43
N GLY A 49 -3.80 -6.36 0.34
CA GLY A 49 -3.43 -7.30 -0.72
C GLY A 49 -2.09 -6.95 -1.33
N LEU A 50 -1.86 -5.66 -1.65
CA LEU A 50 -0.57 -5.23 -2.18
C LEU A 50 0.57 -5.41 -1.17
N TYR A 51 0.31 -5.22 0.13
CA TYR A 51 1.27 -5.52 1.19
C TYR A 51 1.62 -7.01 1.20
N PHE A 52 0.65 -7.92 1.17
CA PHE A 52 0.92 -9.35 1.18
C PHE A 52 1.70 -9.84 -0.05
N ILE A 53 1.45 -9.23 -1.21
CA ILE A 53 2.21 -9.53 -2.44
C ILE A 53 3.66 -9.01 -2.34
N THR A 54 3.86 -7.81 -1.80
CA THR A 54 5.17 -7.13 -1.84
C THR A 54 6.01 -7.31 -0.57
N GLY A 55 5.41 -7.73 0.54
CA GLY A 55 6.01 -7.73 1.87
C GLY A 55 6.41 -6.34 2.38
N SER A 56 5.92 -5.26 1.78
CA SER A 56 6.37 -3.89 2.07
C SER A 56 5.25 -2.86 1.90
N MET A 57 5.38 -1.71 2.57
CA MET A 57 4.54 -0.52 2.36
C MET A 57 5.25 0.55 1.48
N LEU A 58 6.49 0.27 1.05
CA LEU A 58 7.34 1.14 0.25
C LEU A 58 7.19 0.86 -1.25
N TRP A 59 6.02 1.18 -1.80
CA TRP A 59 5.76 0.95 -3.22
C TRP A 59 6.30 2.05 -4.14
N HIS A 60 6.66 1.66 -5.35
CA HIS A 60 7.04 2.57 -6.41
C HIS A 60 5.92 3.56 -6.78
N ARG A 61 6.29 4.62 -7.50
CA ARG A 61 5.31 5.57 -8.06
C ARG A 61 4.31 4.81 -8.93
N GLY A 62 3.03 5.22 -8.89
CA GLY A 62 1.98 4.65 -9.74
C GLY A 62 0.96 3.76 -9.03
N TRP A 63 1.23 3.33 -7.79
CA TRP A 63 0.30 2.48 -7.04
C TRP A 63 -1.08 3.12 -6.82
N ILE A 64 -1.14 4.44 -6.61
CA ILE A 64 -2.42 5.16 -6.45
C ILE A 64 -3.26 5.03 -7.71
N ARG A 65 -2.64 5.22 -8.88
CA ARG A 65 -3.34 5.10 -10.16
C ARG A 65 -3.84 3.67 -10.36
N ALA A 66 -2.99 2.68 -10.08
CA ALA A 66 -3.38 1.27 -10.17
C ALA A 66 -4.59 0.97 -9.27
N LEU A 67 -4.55 1.41 -8.01
CA LEU A 67 -5.65 1.26 -7.05
C LEU A 67 -6.93 1.93 -7.55
N GLN A 68 -6.83 3.17 -8.05
CA GLN A 68 -7.98 3.90 -8.60
C GLN A 68 -8.58 3.22 -9.83
N CYS A 69 -7.75 2.58 -10.66
CA CYS A 69 -8.21 1.79 -11.81
C CYS A 69 -9.04 0.59 -11.37
N GLU A 70 -8.56 -0.21 -10.40
CA GLU A 70 -9.31 -1.38 -9.93
C GLU A 70 -10.63 -0.98 -9.22
N LEU A 71 -10.62 0.11 -8.44
CA LEU A 71 -11.87 0.68 -7.91
C LEU A 71 -12.84 1.11 -9.02
N GLY A 72 -12.32 1.75 -10.08
CA GLY A 72 -13.11 2.17 -11.23
C GLY A 72 -13.71 0.98 -11.98
N TYR A 73 -12.95 -0.09 -12.20
CA TYR A 73 -13.42 -1.32 -12.84
C TYR A 73 -14.53 -2.01 -12.03
N ALA A 74 -14.46 -1.94 -10.70
CA ALA A 74 -15.48 -2.45 -9.80
C ALA A 74 -16.70 -1.52 -9.62
N GLY A 75 -16.75 -0.37 -10.32
CA GLY A 75 -17.84 0.62 -10.16
C GLY A 75 -17.86 1.31 -8.79
N CYS A 76 -16.74 1.30 -8.06
CA CYS A 76 -16.61 1.92 -6.75
C CYS A 76 -16.36 3.43 -6.85
N SER A 77 -16.66 4.16 -5.78
CA SER A 77 -16.26 5.56 -5.65
C SER A 77 -14.72 5.69 -5.63
N ILE A 78 -14.17 6.57 -6.47
CA ILE A 78 -12.72 6.73 -6.64
C ILE A 78 -12.18 7.80 -5.67
N PRO A 79 -11.30 7.45 -4.72
CA PRO A 79 -10.72 8.41 -3.78
C PRO A 79 -9.70 9.33 -4.47
N THR A 80 -9.46 10.50 -3.88
CA THR A 80 -8.36 11.37 -4.32
C THR A 80 -7.01 10.77 -3.91
N ALA A 81 -5.94 11.18 -4.59
CA ALA A 81 -4.58 10.74 -4.24
C ALA A 81 -4.17 11.12 -2.80
N ALA A 82 -4.69 12.25 -2.29
CA ALA A 82 -4.47 12.67 -0.91
C ALA A 82 -5.11 11.68 0.09
N VAL A 83 -6.35 11.26 -0.19
CA VAL A 83 -7.06 10.25 0.61
C VAL A 83 -6.31 8.92 0.59
N CYS A 84 -5.87 8.44 -0.57
CA CYS A 84 -5.11 7.18 -0.64
C CYS A 84 -3.84 7.21 0.20
N ARG A 85 -3.05 8.31 0.12
CA ARG A 85 -1.83 8.46 0.91
C ARG A 85 -2.11 8.53 2.41
N TRP A 86 -3.16 9.25 2.78
CA TRP A 86 -3.59 9.33 4.17
C TRP A 86 -3.99 7.95 4.70
N ILE A 87 -4.83 7.20 3.99
CA ILE A 87 -5.22 5.83 4.39
C ILE A 87 -3.99 4.93 4.53
N ARG A 88 -3.07 4.92 3.56
CA ARG A 88 -1.84 4.13 3.65
C ARG A 88 -1.00 4.49 4.87
N SER A 89 -0.88 5.79 5.17
CA SER A 89 -0.19 6.25 6.38
C SER A 89 -0.88 5.72 7.63
N GLN A 90 -2.21 5.80 7.69
CA GLN A 90 -2.96 5.24 8.81
C GLN A 90 -2.74 3.72 8.95
N CYS A 91 -2.64 2.99 7.83
CA CYS A 91 -2.30 1.56 7.83
C CYS A 91 -0.94 1.34 8.48
N THR A 92 0.07 2.11 8.10
CA THR A 92 1.44 1.97 8.63
C THR A 92 1.50 2.20 10.14
N TYR A 93 0.65 3.09 10.68
CA TYR A 93 0.60 3.38 12.12
C TYR A 93 -0.46 2.54 12.87
N ALA A 94 -1.03 1.51 12.23
CA ALA A 94 -2.06 0.64 12.81
C ALA A 94 -3.16 1.43 13.55
N SER A 95 -3.69 2.48 12.91
CA SER A 95 -4.70 3.32 13.55
C SER A 95 -5.94 2.48 13.93
N PRO A 96 -6.53 2.65 15.13
CA PRO A 96 -7.61 1.78 15.62
C PRO A 96 -8.82 1.66 14.69
N TRP A 97 -9.05 2.65 13.83
CA TRP A 97 -10.17 2.62 12.90
C TRP A 97 -9.99 1.64 11.73
N ILE A 98 -8.77 1.14 11.48
CA ILE A 98 -8.50 0.16 10.43
C ILE A 98 -9.05 -1.21 10.81
N GLU A 99 -9.08 -1.52 12.11
CA GLU A 99 -9.71 -2.73 12.66
C GLU A 99 -11.21 -2.78 12.36
N LEU A 100 -11.83 -1.62 12.10
CA LEU A 100 -13.24 -1.52 11.73
C LEU A 100 -13.51 -1.82 10.25
N ALA A 101 -12.47 -1.95 9.43
CA ALA A 101 -12.62 -2.36 8.05
C ALA A 101 -12.84 -3.88 7.98
N GLU A 102 -14.05 -4.25 7.55
CA GLU A 102 -14.42 -5.65 7.36
C GLU A 102 -13.48 -6.35 6.37
N GLY A 103 -12.98 -7.54 6.73
CA GLY A 103 -12.08 -8.35 5.90
C GLY A 103 -10.60 -8.04 6.08
N VAL A 104 -10.23 -7.10 6.97
CA VAL A 104 -8.83 -6.88 7.32
C VAL A 104 -8.29 -8.08 8.10
N SER A 105 -7.11 -8.55 7.68
CA SER A 105 -6.44 -9.69 8.29
C SER A 105 -5.81 -9.29 9.63
N PRO A 106 -5.95 -10.11 10.69
CA PRO A 106 -5.20 -9.94 11.92
C PRO A 106 -3.68 -9.90 11.71
N ASP A 107 -3.15 -10.69 10.76
CA ASP A 107 -1.72 -10.71 10.46
C ASP A 107 -1.26 -9.37 9.90
N PHE A 108 -2.05 -8.78 9.00
CA PHE A 108 -1.79 -7.45 8.48
C PHE A 108 -1.75 -6.40 9.60
N LEU A 109 -2.70 -6.44 10.54
CA LEU A 109 -2.74 -5.52 11.68
C LEU A 109 -1.52 -5.68 12.59
N ASN A 110 -1.13 -6.92 12.87
CA ASN A 110 0.06 -7.23 13.68
C ASN A 110 1.34 -6.70 13.03
N ASP A 111 1.50 -6.92 11.73
CA ASP A 111 2.65 -6.45 10.96
C ASP A 111 2.71 -4.92 10.92
N MET A 112 1.57 -4.27 10.69
CA MET A 112 1.48 -2.81 10.71
C MET A 112 1.82 -2.22 12.08
N ALA A 113 1.36 -2.84 13.18
CA ALA A 113 1.69 -2.40 14.53
C ALA A 113 3.19 -2.54 14.85
N LEU A 114 3.87 -3.52 14.26
CA LEU A 114 5.32 -3.64 14.33
C LEU A 114 6.02 -2.53 13.53
N LEU A 115 5.59 -2.29 12.28
CA LEU A 115 6.14 -1.23 11.43
C LEU A 115 5.98 0.17 12.03
N GLY A 116 4.81 0.45 12.64
CA GLY A 116 4.56 1.73 13.31
C GLY A 116 5.53 1.99 14.46
N ARG A 117 5.83 0.97 15.28
CA ARG A 117 6.82 1.08 16.37
C ARG A 117 8.22 1.36 15.86
N ILE A 118 8.64 0.66 14.80
CA ILE A 118 9.95 0.89 14.18
C ILE A 118 10.05 2.34 13.66
N ALA A 119 8.97 2.87 13.07
CA ALA A 119 8.94 4.25 12.59
C ALA A 119 9.03 5.29 13.72
N ASP A 120 8.51 4.98 14.91
CA ASP A 120 8.59 5.85 16.09
C ASP A 120 9.95 5.77 16.81
N GLU A 121 10.66 4.63 16.69
CA GLU A 121 11.96 4.39 17.31
C GLU A 121 13.15 4.96 16.50
N GLU A 122 12.96 5.31 15.22
CA GLU A 122 13.99 5.99 14.45
C GLU A 122 14.32 7.37 15.07
N PRO A 123 15.55 7.60 15.54
CA PRO A 123 15.91 8.88 16.15
C PRO A 123 15.80 9.96 15.08
N THR A 124 14.80 10.83 15.23
CA THR A 124 14.71 12.05 14.43
C THR A 124 16.03 12.81 14.56
N ALA A 125 16.81 12.84 13.47
CA ALA A 125 18.05 13.59 13.41
C ALA A 125 17.77 15.01 13.93
N PRO A 126 18.64 15.57 14.80
CA PRO A 126 18.38 16.85 15.42
C PRO A 126 18.13 17.89 14.32
N LYS A 127 16.95 18.51 14.35
CA LYS A 127 16.63 19.64 13.47
C LYS A 127 17.72 20.68 13.67
N ALA A 128 18.59 20.84 12.67
CA ALA A 128 19.57 21.92 12.64
C ALA A 128 18.77 23.23 12.71
N ARG A 129 18.77 23.86 13.89
CA ARG A 129 18.27 25.23 14.04
C ARG A 129 19.16 26.11 13.17
N SER A 130 18.58 26.68 12.11
CA SER A 130 19.16 27.77 11.32
C SER A 130 18.68 29.09 11.89
#